data_AF-A0AA35WSQ4-F1
#
_entry.id   AF-A0AA35WSQ4-F1
#
_cell.length_a   1.000
_cell.length_b   1.000
_cell.length_c   1.000
_cell.angle_alpha   90.00
_cell.angle_beta   90.00
_cell.angle_gamma   90.00
#
_symmetry.space_group_name_H-M   'P 1'
#
loop_
_entity.id
_entity.type
_entity.pdbx_description
1 polymer ?
#
loop_
_entity_poly.entity_id
_entity_poly.type
_entity_poly.pdbx_seq_one_letter_code
_entity_poly.pdbx_strand_id
1 'polypeptide(L)'
;MAIDAGADALGFAFVPDTPRYLKDTKAAAKIIEQLPPFITTVGLFVNAAPEVIQAIADECHLDMLQLHGDESPQFCRGLNRRVIKAVRVKDESSCSHLSDYRVSGYLLDTYVKGAMGGTGVAFDWRLAVKAKQYGQVILAGGLNPDNVGAAVQQVRPYGVDVSSGVERILHALRFTETLAMSTITNGKVRDDFRLFAGRANPALAKEIAAVLGIESGKISVSTFPGDETHAQIEESIRGADIYIVQPTCPPTNDNLMELLVIIDALKRASAQQITAVIPYFGYARQDHKSTGREPISAKLVANLLTTAGANRVVAVDLHAAQIQGFFDIPADHLTALPTLADYFREKQIEDGVIVSPDVGRAKLADKYVDMLGMPLAIMHKRRSGTGGREVKIVTEIIGDVVDKTPIIIDDLVTSGSIYQQADAIVEAGAKPAYLSITHPVLVGPALQRLNRPSIQEVVVTNTIPVPAEKRIGSKIKVLSIAPLLAEAILRIHQRRSVSQVFFDQKLVFPV
;
A
#
# COMPACT_ATOMS: atom_id res chain seq x y z
N MET A 1 -3.14 -1.99 -14.54
CA MET A 1 -4.10 -2.48 -13.52
C MET A 1 -5.15 -3.41 -14.12
N ALA A 2 -6.16 -2.92 -14.85
CA ALA A 2 -7.21 -3.79 -15.39
C ALA A 2 -6.67 -4.86 -16.37
N ILE A 3 -5.71 -4.49 -17.22
CA ILE A 3 -4.99 -5.42 -18.10
C ILE A 3 -4.23 -6.49 -17.30
N ASP A 4 -3.51 -6.08 -16.25
CA ASP A 4 -2.74 -7.01 -15.40
C ASP A 4 -3.65 -7.97 -14.62
N ALA A 5 -4.89 -7.55 -14.35
CA ALA A 5 -5.93 -8.39 -13.75
C ALA A 5 -6.60 -9.34 -14.77
N GLY A 6 -6.17 -9.32 -16.04
CA GLY A 6 -6.65 -10.20 -17.11
C GLY A 6 -7.87 -9.68 -17.86
N ALA A 7 -8.11 -8.36 -17.89
CA ALA A 7 -9.20 -7.80 -18.69
C ALA A 7 -8.93 -7.97 -20.20
N ASP A 8 -9.89 -8.54 -20.93
CA ASP A 8 -9.82 -8.69 -22.40
C ASP A 8 -10.20 -7.39 -23.16
N ALA A 9 -10.92 -6.48 -22.49
CA ALA A 9 -11.40 -5.23 -23.06
C ALA A 9 -11.38 -4.09 -22.03
N LEU A 10 -11.20 -2.85 -22.49
CA LEU A 10 -11.26 -1.64 -21.66
C LEU A 10 -12.29 -0.65 -22.20
N GLY A 11 -13.14 -0.15 -21.29
CA GLY A 11 -14.16 0.86 -21.57
C GLY A 11 -13.67 2.29 -21.33
N PHE A 12 -13.91 3.17 -22.30
CA PHE A 12 -13.59 4.60 -22.28
C PHE A 12 -14.88 5.41 -22.34
N ALA A 13 -15.22 6.13 -21.26
CA ALA A 13 -16.51 6.83 -21.16
C ALA A 13 -16.45 8.25 -21.71
N PHE A 14 -17.19 8.49 -22.79
CA PHE A 14 -17.35 9.80 -23.43
C PHE A 14 -18.73 10.39 -23.14
N VAL A 15 -19.20 10.21 -21.90
CA VAL A 15 -20.50 10.69 -21.42
C VAL A 15 -20.29 11.79 -20.39
N PRO A 16 -20.70 13.04 -20.68
CA PRO A 16 -20.60 14.15 -19.74
C PRO A 16 -21.22 13.84 -18.38
N ASP A 17 -20.70 14.49 -17.34
CA ASP A 17 -21.24 14.43 -15.97
C ASP A 17 -21.26 13.02 -15.34
N THR A 18 -20.46 12.10 -15.87
CA THR A 18 -20.22 10.78 -15.25
C THR A 18 -18.87 10.76 -14.54
N PRO A 19 -18.71 9.95 -13.47
CA PRO A 19 -17.45 9.89 -12.69
C PRO A 19 -16.19 9.53 -13.50
N ARG A 20 -16.36 8.89 -14.67
CA ARG A 20 -15.27 8.44 -15.55
C ARG A 20 -15.23 9.18 -16.89
N TYR A 21 -15.84 10.36 -16.96
CA TYR A 21 -15.92 11.11 -18.21
C TYR A 21 -14.55 11.55 -18.72
N LEU A 22 -14.19 11.11 -19.92
CA LEU A 22 -13.00 11.53 -20.65
C LEU A 22 -13.33 12.73 -21.52
N LYS A 23 -13.12 13.93 -20.96
CA LYS A 23 -13.38 15.20 -21.66
C LYS A 23 -12.38 15.49 -22.79
N ASP A 24 -11.14 15.04 -22.66
CA ASP A 24 -10.08 15.25 -23.64
C ASP A 24 -9.85 13.98 -24.46
N THR A 25 -10.36 13.98 -25.70
CA THR A 25 -10.27 12.86 -26.64
C THR A 25 -8.84 12.59 -27.09
N LYS A 26 -7.96 13.60 -27.09
CA LYS A 26 -6.53 13.42 -27.42
C LYS A 26 -5.80 12.73 -26.28
N ALA A 27 -6.16 13.04 -25.04
CA ALA A 27 -5.64 12.31 -23.89
C ALA A 27 -6.09 10.85 -23.91
N ALA A 28 -7.36 10.59 -24.26
CA ALA A 28 -7.87 9.23 -24.43
C ALA A 28 -7.13 8.46 -25.54
N ALA A 29 -6.88 9.09 -26.69
CA ALA A 29 -6.12 8.48 -27.80
C ALA A 29 -4.70 8.07 -27.36
N LYS A 30 -3.98 8.95 -26.65
CA LYS A 30 -2.63 8.64 -26.11
C LYS A 30 -2.63 7.48 -25.12
N ILE A 31 -3.69 7.32 -24.33
CA ILE A 31 -3.84 6.17 -23.41
C ILE A 31 -4.04 4.90 -24.22
N ILE A 32 -4.90 4.95 -25.24
CA ILE A 32 -5.23 3.81 -26.11
C ILE A 32 -4.01 3.34 -26.91
N GLU A 33 -3.21 4.26 -27.44
CA GLU A 33 -1.95 3.94 -28.17
C GLU A 33 -0.95 3.13 -27.34
N GLN A 34 -1.01 3.22 -26.01
CA GLN A 34 -0.11 2.49 -25.11
C GLN A 34 -0.64 1.12 -24.71
N LEU A 35 -1.87 0.77 -25.10
CA LEU A 35 -2.46 -0.52 -24.77
C LEU A 35 -1.84 -1.64 -25.61
N PRO A 36 -1.68 -2.84 -25.04
CA PRO A 36 -1.30 -4.00 -25.83
C PRO A 36 -2.30 -4.27 -26.95
N PRO A 37 -1.86 -4.72 -28.14
CA PRO A 37 -2.71 -4.86 -29.33
C PRO A 37 -3.81 -5.93 -29.21
N PHE A 38 -3.79 -6.74 -28.16
CA PHE A 38 -4.81 -7.76 -27.88
C PHE A 38 -5.94 -7.26 -26.97
N ILE A 39 -5.86 -6.03 -26.45
CA ILE A 39 -6.90 -5.44 -25.62
C ILE A 39 -7.93 -4.75 -26.51
N THR A 40 -9.18 -5.18 -26.43
CA THR A 40 -10.27 -4.55 -27.20
C THR A 40 -10.64 -3.20 -26.55
N THR A 41 -10.63 -2.13 -27.34
CA THR A 41 -11.00 -0.79 -26.89
C THR A 41 -12.47 -0.48 -27.15
N VAL A 42 -13.20 -0.09 -26.11
CA VAL A 42 -14.65 0.11 -26.17
C VAL A 42 -15.00 1.54 -25.79
N GLY A 43 -15.55 2.32 -26.72
CA GLY A 43 -16.05 3.66 -26.43
C GLY A 43 -17.49 3.63 -25.91
N LEU A 44 -17.73 4.22 -24.75
CA LEU A 44 -19.05 4.27 -24.11
C LEU A 44 -19.72 5.62 -24.38
N PHE A 45 -20.93 5.56 -24.95
CA PHE A 45 -21.73 6.72 -25.33
C PHE A 45 -23.18 6.60 -24.86
N VAL A 46 -23.83 7.75 -24.73
CA VAL A 46 -25.26 7.85 -24.40
C VAL A 46 -25.89 8.95 -25.24
N ASN A 47 -26.79 8.56 -26.15
CA ASN A 47 -27.59 9.47 -26.98
C ASN A 47 -26.75 10.55 -27.72
N ALA A 48 -25.49 10.25 -28.02
CA ALA A 48 -24.62 11.14 -28.78
C ALA A 48 -24.97 11.08 -30.27
N ALA A 49 -24.74 12.18 -30.99
CA ALA A 49 -24.97 12.22 -32.43
C ALA A 49 -24.02 11.24 -33.17
N PRO A 50 -24.46 10.55 -34.25
CA PRO A 50 -23.63 9.58 -34.98
C PRO A 50 -22.28 10.14 -35.44
N GLU A 51 -22.26 11.41 -35.83
CA GLU A 51 -21.07 12.10 -36.32
C GLU A 51 -20.05 12.31 -35.19
N VAL A 52 -20.52 12.60 -33.98
CA VAL A 52 -19.68 12.75 -32.78
C VAL A 52 -19.10 11.40 -32.38
N ILE A 53 -19.91 10.35 -32.38
CA ILE A 53 -19.47 8.99 -32.05
C ILE A 53 -18.37 8.54 -33.03
N GLN A 54 -18.58 8.75 -34.33
CA GLN A 54 -17.61 8.37 -35.36
C GLN A 54 -16.32 9.18 -35.26
N ALA A 55 -16.40 10.51 -35.06
CA ALA A 55 -15.22 11.35 -34.89
C ALA A 55 -14.35 10.90 -33.70
N ILE A 56 -14.97 10.61 -32.55
CA ILE A 56 -14.25 10.13 -31.36
C ILE A 56 -13.70 8.72 -31.59
N ALA A 57 -14.48 7.83 -32.21
CA ALA A 57 -14.04 6.47 -32.51
C ALA A 57 -12.82 6.43 -33.43
N ASP A 58 -12.78 7.31 -34.42
CA ASP A 58 -11.65 7.39 -35.34
C ASP A 58 -10.44 8.09 -34.72
N GLU A 59 -10.64 9.18 -33.96
CA GLU A 59 -9.55 9.88 -33.25
C GLU A 59 -8.89 8.99 -32.19
N CYS A 60 -9.68 8.23 -31.44
CA CYS A 60 -9.19 7.37 -30.36
C CYS A 60 -8.87 5.95 -30.83
N HIS A 61 -9.04 5.62 -32.12
CA HIS A 61 -8.85 4.27 -32.68
C HIS A 61 -9.64 3.17 -31.95
N LEU A 62 -10.91 3.42 -31.65
CA LEU A 62 -11.77 2.48 -30.92
C LEU A 62 -12.19 1.26 -31.77
N ASP A 63 -12.15 0.07 -31.16
CA ASP A 63 -12.56 -1.20 -31.78
C ASP A 63 -14.06 -1.43 -31.77
N MET A 64 -14.73 -1.00 -30.70
CA MET A 64 -16.16 -1.21 -30.47
C MET A 64 -16.83 0.01 -29.80
N LEU A 65 -18.15 0.10 -29.96
CA LEU A 65 -18.99 1.16 -29.41
C LEU A 65 -20.05 0.57 -28.47
N GLN A 66 -20.11 1.03 -27.22
CA GLN A 66 -21.10 0.63 -26.23
C GLN A 66 -22.13 1.74 -26.02
N LEU A 67 -23.40 1.48 -26.37
CA LEU A 67 -24.48 2.47 -26.38
C LEU A 67 -25.50 2.21 -25.25
N HIS A 68 -25.64 3.14 -24.29
CA HIS A 68 -26.54 2.99 -23.13
C HIS A 68 -27.81 3.85 -23.16
N GLY A 69 -27.97 4.68 -24.19
CA GLY A 69 -29.13 5.54 -24.35
C GLY A 69 -30.35 4.83 -24.94
N ASP A 70 -31.19 5.61 -25.60
CA ASP A 70 -32.41 5.20 -26.28
C ASP A 70 -32.18 5.06 -27.80
N GLU A 71 -30.93 4.79 -28.20
CA GLU A 71 -30.55 4.67 -29.61
C GLU A 71 -31.33 3.54 -30.27
N SER A 72 -31.94 3.80 -31.43
CA SER A 72 -32.79 2.83 -32.13
C SER A 72 -32.00 1.71 -32.82
N PRO A 73 -32.64 0.59 -33.20
CA PRO A 73 -32.01 -0.43 -34.04
C PRO A 73 -31.44 0.12 -35.35
N GLN A 74 -32.11 1.10 -35.97
CA GLN A 74 -31.61 1.73 -37.19
C GLN A 74 -30.37 2.59 -36.92
N PHE A 75 -30.34 3.29 -35.77
CA PHE A 75 -29.17 4.05 -35.33
C PHE A 75 -27.96 3.13 -35.15
N CYS A 76 -28.13 2.02 -34.42
CA CYS A 76 -27.04 1.06 -34.17
C CYS A 76 -26.48 0.47 -35.46
N ARG A 77 -27.34 0.19 -36.46
CA ARG A 77 -26.93 -0.30 -37.78
C ARG A 77 -26.26 0.75 -38.67
N GLY A 78 -26.50 2.03 -38.40
CA GLY A 78 -25.92 3.14 -39.17
C GLY A 78 -24.47 3.46 -38.81
N LEU A 79 -23.93 2.87 -37.74
CA LEU A 79 -22.55 3.08 -37.30
C LEU A 79 -21.59 2.13 -38.04
N ASN A 80 -20.42 2.63 -38.39
CA ASN A 80 -19.38 1.91 -39.14
C ASN A 80 -18.45 1.03 -38.26
N ARG A 81 -18.86 0.73 -37.03
CA ARG A 81 -18.08 -0.04 -36.04
C ARG A 81 -18.96 -1.09 -35.38
N ARG A 82 -18.34 -2.09 -34.74
CA ARG A 82 -19.07 -3.09 -33.95
C ARG A 82 -19.72 -2.44 -32.74
N VAL A 83 -20.99 -2.77 -32.50
CA VAL A 83 -21.79 -2.16 -31.42
C VAL A 83 -22.09 -3.19 -30.33
N ILE A 84 -22.01 -2.75 -29.09
CA ILE A 84 -22.59 -3.39 -27.90
C ILE A 84 -23.78 -2.53 -27.48
N LYS A 85 -24.99 -3.08 -27.51
CA LYS A 85 -26.17 -2.34 -27.04
C LYS A 85 -26.43 -2.68 -25.57
N ALA A 86 -26.40 -1.67 -24.71
CA ALA A 86 -26.80 -1.85 -23.33
C ALA A 86 -28.32 -1.74 -23.18
N VAL A 87 -28.89 -2.64 -22.40
CA VAL A 87 -30.32 -2.75 -22.13
C VAL A 87 -30.54 -2.88 -20.63
N ARG A 88 -31.41 -2.02 -20.10
CA ARG A 88 -31.78 -2.01 -18.69
C ARG A 88 -32.88 -3.02 -18.46
N VAL A 89 -32.57 -4.11 -17.77
CA VAL A 89 -33.48 -5.24 -17.57
C VAL A 89 -34.38 -4.95 -16.36
N LYS A 90 -35.69 -4.79 -16.63
CA LYS A 90 -36.72 -4.65 -15.60
C LYS A 90 -37.55 -5.93 -15.44
N ASP A 91 -37.92 -6.53 -16.57
CA ASP A 91 -38.72 -7.74 -16.66
C ASP A 91 -38.47 -8.44 -18.01
N GLU A 92 -39.18 -9.53 -18.29
CA GLU A 92 -39.00 -10.32 -19.52
C GLU A 92 -39.25 -9.52 -20.82
N SER A 93 -40.11 -8.51 -20.78
CA SER A 93 -40.36 -7.64 -21.94
C SER A 93 -39.18 -6.74 -22.28
N SER A 94 -38.26 -6.51 -21.33
CA SER A 94 -37.03 -5.75 -21.59
C SER A 94 -36.10 -6.45 -22.58
N CYS A 95 -36.19 -7.79 -22.68
CA CYS A 95 -35.32 -8.60 -23.52
C CYS A 95 -35.95 -9.04 -24.85
N SER A 96 -37.27 -8.86 -25.05
CA SER A 96 -37.97 -9.36 -26.24
C SER A 96 -37.59 -8.66 -27.54
N HIS A 97 -37.03 -7.44 -27.45
CA HIS A 97 -36.64 -6.62 -28.59
C HIS A 97 -35.14 -6.66 -28.90
N LEU A 98 -34.36 -7.50 -28.21
CA LEU A 98 -32.91 -7.55 -28.42
C LEU A 98 -32.57 -7.92 -29.87
N SER A 99 -33.29 -8.87 -30.46
CA SER A 99 -33.10 -9.32 -31.85
C SER A 99 -33.29 -8.21 -32.90
N ASP A 100 -34.04 -7.15 -32.59
CA ASP A 100 -34.30 -6.06 -33.52
C ASP A 100 -33.02 -5.24 -33.81
N TYR A 101 -32.11 -5.16 -32.83
CA TYR A 101 -30.87 -4.38 -32.90
C TYR A 101 -29.82 -5.00 -33.82
N ARG A 102 -29.67 -6.33 -33.80
CA ARG A 102 -28.65 -7.08 -34.57
C ARG A 102 -27.23 -6.54 -34.36
N VAL A 103 -26.81 -6.43 -33.11
CA VAL A 103 -25.51 -5.89 -32.69
C VAL A 103 -24.54 -7.00 -32.29
N SER A 104 -23.27 -6.67 -32.06
CA SER A 104 -22.23 -7.65 -31.71
C SER A 104 -22.37 -8.20 -30.29
N GLY A 105 -22.99 -7.46 -29.38
CA GLY A 105 -23.29 -7.94 -28.03
C GLY A 105 -24.40 -7.15 -27.35
N TYR A 106 -25.05 -7.79 -26.39
CA TYR A 106 -26.10 -7.20 -25.56
C TYR A 106 -25.60 -7.11 -24.12
N LEU A 107 -25.39 -5.90 -23.64
CA LEU A 107 -25.00 -5.66 -22.27
C LEU A 107 -26.24 -5.50 -21.41
N LEU A 108 -26.46 -6.41 -20.46
CA LEU A 108 -27.64 -6.40 -19.61
C LEU A 108 -27.27 -5.75 -18.28
N ASP A 109 -27.85 -4.58 -18.02
CA ASP A 109 -27.64 -3.82 -16.78
C ASP A 109 -28.94 -3.78 -15.95
N THR A 110 -28.82 -3.55 -14.65
CA THR A 110 -29.97 -3.50 -13.73
C THR A 110 -30.78 -2.23 -13.92
N TYR A 111 -32.10 -2.36 -14.05
CA TYR A 111 -32.99 -1.21 -14.07
C TYR A 111 -33.08 -0.53 -12.68
N VAL A 112 -32.71 0.75 -12.61
CA VAL A 112 -32.98 1.63 -11.45
C VAL A 112 -33.64 2.92 -11.95
N LYS A 113 -34.75 3.30 -11.33
CA LYS A 113 -35.54 4.48 -11.73
C LYS A 113 -34.69 5.75 -11.60
N GLY A 114 -34.45 6.44 -12.72
CA GLY A 114 -33.70 7.70 -12.78
C GLY A 114 -32.18 7.58 -12.94
N ALA A 115 -31.64 6.36 -13.04
CA ALA A 115 -30.22 6.12 -13.33
C ALA A 115 -30.04 5.47 -14.70
N MET A 116 -28.93 5.80 -15.37
CA MET A 116 -28.59 5.27 -16.70
C MET A 116 -27.64 4.06 -16.65
N GLY A 117 -27.14 3.70 -15.45
CA GLY A 117 -26.32 2.50 -15.17
C GLY A 117 -25.55 2.64 -13.85
N GLY A 118 -24.77 1.60 -13.46
CA GLY A 118 -23.76 1.69 -12.39
C GLY A 118 -24.28 1.70 -10.94
N THR A 119 -25.44 1.13 -10.67
CA THR A 119 -26.15 1.28 -9.37
C THR A 119 -25.69 0.33 -8.28
N GLY A 120 -25.07 -0.81 -8.64
CA GLY A 120 -24.57 -1.79 -7.68
C GLY A 120 -25.57 -2.85 -7.23
N VAL A 121 -26.78 -2.88 -7.79
CA VAL A 121 -27.81 -3.90 -7.50
C VAL A 121 -27.85 -4.89 -8.66
N ALA A 122 -27.95 -6.19 -8.41
CA ALA A 122 -28.11 -7.23 -9.44
C ALA A 122 -29.60 -7.49 -9.73
N PHE A 123 -29.96 -7.73 -11.00
CA PHE A 123 -31.31 -8.15 -11.43
C PHE A 123 -31.44 -9.68 -11.47
N ASP A 124 -32.66 -10.21 -11.69
CA ASP A 124 -32.86 -11.66 -11.82
C ASP A 124 -32.12 -12.23 -13.05
N TRP A 125 -30.99 -12.90 -12.80
CA TRP A 125 -30.13 -13.49 -13.83
C TRP A 125 -30.82 -14.58 -14.67
N ARG A 126 -31.98 -15.10 -14.27
CA ARG A 126 -32.78 -15.99 -15.13
C ARG A 126 -33.21 -15.28 -16.43
N LEU A 127 -33.42 -13.97 -16.39
CA LEU A 127 -33.70 -13.16 -17.58
C LEU A 127 -32.49 -13.08 -18.51
N ALA A 128 -31.27 -13.03 -17.96
CA ALA A 128 -30.05 -13.06 -18.75
C ALA A 128 -29.82 -14.41 -19.43
N VAL A 129 -30.16 -15.52 -18.77
CA VAL A 129 -30.12 -16.87 -19.38
C VAL A 129 -31.03 -16.92 -20.60
N LYS A 130 -32.27 -16.41 -20.49
CA LYS A 130 -33.21 -16.33 -21.62
C LYS A 130 -32.70 -15.41 -22.74
N ALA A 131 -32.07 -14.30 -22.41
CA ALA A 131 -31.57 -13.33 -23.40
C ALA A 131 -30.48 -13.90 -24.32
N LYS A 132 -29.78 -14.96 -23.91
CA LYS A 132 -28.76 -15.63 -24.74
C LYS A 132 -29.28 -16.20 -26.05
N GLN A 133 -30.59 -16.46 -26.15
CA GLN A 133 -31.20 -16.90 -27.41
C GLN A 133 -31.13 -15.83 -28.51
N TYR A 134 -30.94 -14.55 -28.13
CA TYR A 134 -30.90 -13.42 -29.05
C TYR A 134 -29.48 -13.03 -29.49
N GLY A 135 -28.44 -13.55 -28.80
CA GLY A 135 -27.03 -13.34 -29.16
C GLY A 135 -26.07 -13.36 -27.98
N GLN A 136 -24.89 -12.75 -28.16
CA GLN A 136 -23.85 -12.67 -27.13
C GLN A 136 -24.29 -11.75 -25.99
N VAL A 137 -24.41 -12.29 -24.78
CA VAL A 137 -24.82 -11.54 -23.58
C VAL A 137 -23.59 -11.18 -22.75
N ILE A 138 -23.47 -9.90 -22.42
CA ILE A 138 -22.51 -9.37 -21.45
C ILE A 138 -23.32 -9.01 -20.19
N LEU A 139 -22.91 -9.52 -19.03
CA LEU A 139 -23.56 -9.16 -17.78
C LEU A 139 -22.91 -7.91 -17.19
N ALA A 140 -23.73 -6.94 -16.84
CA ALA A 140 -23.32 -5.74 -16.13
C ALA A 140 -24.27 -5.47 -14.95
N GLY A 141 -23.93 -4.48 -14.13
CA GLY A 141 -24.81 -4.03 -13.06
C GLY A 141 -24.74 -4.89 -11.80
N GLY A 142 -24.24 -4.31 -10.70
CA GLY A 142 -24.21 -4.97 -9.41
C GLY A 142 -23.27 -6.17 -9.28
N LEU A 143 -22.44 -6.43 -10.28
CA LEU A 143 -21.38 -7.44 -10.20
C LEU A 143 -20.26 -6.99 -9.26
N ASN A 144 -19.89 -7.86 -8.35
CA ASN A 144 -18.80 -7.71 -7.39
C ASN A 144 -18.09 -9.07 -7.19
N PRO A 145 -16.92 -9.11 -6.53
CA PRO A 145 -16.18 -10.35 -6.27
C PRO A 145 -16.99 -11.45 -5.57
N ASP A 146 -17.95 -11.09 -4.72
CA ASP A 146 -18.76 -12.06 -3.99
C ASP A 146 -19.79 -12.77 -4.89
N ASN A 147 -20.26 -12.11 -5.93
CA ASN A 147 -21.37 -12.59 -6.74
C ASN A 147 -21.01 -12.91 -8.21
N VAL A 148 -19.90 -12.39 -8.74
CA VAL A 148 -19.54 -12.54 -10.16
C VAL A 148 -19.27 -14.00 -10.53
N GLY A 149 -18.68 -14.78 -9.63
CA GLY A 149 -18.46 -16.22 -9.84
C GLY A 149 -19.77 -17.00 -10.00
N ALA A 150 -20.75 -16.72 -9.14
CA ALA A 150 -22.09 -17.32 -9.23
C ALA A 150 -22.81 -16.86 -10.51
N ALA A 151 -22.70 -15.57 -10.87
CA ALA A 151 -23.28 -15.01 -12.09
C ALA A 151 -22.73 -15.72 -13.35
N VAL A 152 -21.41 -15.93 -13.41
CA VAL A 152 -20.74 -16.63 -14.51
C VAL A 152 -21.16 -18.09 -14.56
N GLN A 153 -21.22 -18.79 -13.42
CA GLN A 153 -21.63 -20.20 -13.38
C GLN A 153 -23.09 -20.38 -13.82
N GLN A 154 -23.99 -19.51 -13.37
CA GLN A 154 -25.42 -19.59 -13.65
C GLN A 154 -25.76 -19.19 -15.08
N VAL A 155 -25.21 -18.07 -15.58
CA VAL A 155 -25.58 -17.50 -16.88
C VAL A 155 -24.69 -18.00 -18.01
N ARG A 156 -23.41 -18.30 -17.70
CA ARG A 156 -22.34 -18.55 -18.68
C ARG A 156 -22.34 -17.47 -19.77
N PRO A 157 -22.18 -16.18 -19.41
CA PRO A 157 -22.25 -15.09 -20.36
C PRO A 157 -21.05 -15.11 -21.32
N TYR A 158 -21.12 -14.33 -22.40
CA TYR A 158 -19.99 -14.10 -23.29
C TYR A 158 -18.89 -13.27 -22.59
N GLY A 159 -19.30 -12.32 -21.75
CA GLY A 159 -18.40 -11.51 -20.93
C GLY A 159 -19.09 -10.95 -19.69
N VAL A 160 -18.30 -10.36 -18.80
CA VAL A 160 -18.78 -9.59 -17.65
C VAL A 160 -18.20 -8.19 -17.73
N ASP A 161 -19.05 -7.18 -17.53
CA ASP A 161 -18.64 -5.79 -17.38
C ASP A 161 -18.67 -5.42 -15.90
N VAL A 162 -17.50 -5.09 -15.36
CA VAL A 162 -17.29 -4.78 -13.95
C VAL A 162 -16.73 -3.37 -13.80
N SER A 163 -17.35 -2.58 -12.93
CA SER A 163 -16.97 -1.19 -12.71
C SER A 163 -17.07 -0.81 -11.23
N SER A 164 -18.15 -0.14 -10.80
CA SER A 164 -18.28 0.37 -9.42
C SER A 164 -18.30 -0.73 -8.36
N GLY A 165 -18.75 -1.95 -8.69
CA GLY A 165 -18.82 -3.07 -7.74
C GLY A 165 -17.46 -3.67 -7.38
N VAL A 166 -16.46 -3.55 -8.26
CA VAL A 166 -15.07 -3.91 -7.97
C VAL A 166 -14.26 -2.70 -7.48
N GLU A 167 -14.64 -1.47 -7.88
CA GLU A 167 -14.05 -0.23 -7.35
C GLU A 167 -14.47 0.07 -5.91
N ARG A 168 -15.69 -0.28 -5.49
CA ARG A 168 -16.12 -0.11 -4.09
C ARG A 168 -15.32 -0.98 -3.15
N ILE A 169 -14.80 -2.11 -3.60
CA ILE A 169 -13.84 -2.88 -2.79
C ILE A 169 -12.52 -2.12 -2.75
N LEU A 170 -12.05 -1.50 -3.84
CA LEU A 170 -10.88 -0.59 -3.78
C LEU A 170 -11.04 0.61 -2.83
N HIS A 171 -12.26 1.08 -2.59
CA HIS A 171 -12.57 2.16 -1.65
C HIS A 171 -12.96 1.70 -0.23
N ALA A 172 -13.57 0.52 -0.06
CA ALA A 172 -14.00 -0.07 1.22
C ALA A 172 -12.96 -1.05 1.80
N LEU A 173 -11.89 -1.37 1.06
CA LEU A 173 -10.59 -1.80 1.61
C LEU A 173 -9.98 -0.67 2.49
N ARG A 174 -10.59 0.51 2.55
CA ARG A 174 -10.32 1.59 3.51
C ARG A 174 -11.46 1.61 4.53
N PHE A 175 -11.13 1.49 5.81
CA PHE A 175 -12.06 1.45 6.95
C PHE A 175 -12.94 0.20 7.06
N THR A 176 -12.33 -0.90 7.50
CA THR A 176 -12.75 -1.69 8.67
C THR A 176 -11.83 -2.89 8.79
N GLU A 177 -11.64 -3.36 10.02
CA GLU A 177 -10.75 -4.45 10.45
C GLU A 177 -10.96 -5.80 9.72
N THR A 178 -11.85 -5.87 8.73
CA THR A 178 -12.24 -7.10 8.00
C THR A 178 -11.35 -7.39 6.79
N LEU A 179 -10.58 -6.43 6.31
CA LEU A 179 -9.83 -6.60 5.05
C LEU A 179 -8.46 -7.27 5.22
N ALA A 180 -7.86 -7.11 6.40
CA ALA A 180 -6.82 -8.02 6.87
C ALA A 180 -7.33 -9.47 6.81
N MET A 181 -8.62 -9.72 7.02
CA MET A 181 -9.20 -11.06 6.89
C MET A 181 -9.60 -11.43 5.44
N SER A 182 -10.08 -10.52 4.59
CA SER A 182 -10.62 -10.91 3.28
C SER A 182 -9.55 -11.23 2.23
N THR A 183 -8.37 -10.61 2.25
CA THR A 183 -7.24 -11.03 1.40
C THR A 183 -6.66 -12.39 1.82
N ILE A 184 -7.03 -12.86 3.02
CA ILE A 184 -6.53 -14.09 3.64
C ILE A 184 -7.56 -15.24 3.55
N THR A 185 -8.81 -14.98 3.11
CA THR A 185 -9.88 -15.99 3.09
C THR A 185 -9.91 -16.92 1.86
N ASN A 186 -8.81 -17.04 1.10
CA ASN A 186 -8.66 -18.18 0.17
C ASN A 186 -7.24 -18.74 0.05
N GLY A 187 -6.29 -18.27 0.85
CA GLY A 187 -4.94 -18.82 0.91
C GLY A 187 -4.64 -19.28 2.31
N LYS A 188 -5.11 -20.48 2.71
CA LYS A 188 -4.62 -21.11 3.94
C LYS A 188 -3.10 -21.07 3.91
N VAL A 189 -2.52 -20.43 4.92
CA VAL A 189 -1.08 -20.54 5.20
C VAL A 189 -0.78 -22.04 5.29
N ARG A 190 0.23 -22.51 4.55
CA ARG A 190 0.53 -23.94 4.48
C ARG A 190 0.97 -24.44 5.86
N ASP A 191 0.76 -25.73 6.14
CA ASP A 191 1.07 -26.32 7.45
C ASP A 191 2.55 -26.21 7.85
N ASP A 192 3.44 -25.98 6.88
CA ASP A 192 4.89 -25.80 7.06
C ASP A 192 5.28 -24.37 7.49
N PHE A 193 4.36 -23.42 7.56
CA PHE A 193 4.65 -22.06 8.02
C PHE A 193 4.74 -21.98 9.56
N ARG A 194 5.75 -21.26 10.08
CA ARG A 194 5.80 -20.88 11.50
C ARG A 194 6.27 -19.44 11.69
N LEU A 195 5.58 -18.72 12.59
CA LEU A 195 5.95 -17.36 13.01
C LEU A 195 6.38 -17.38 14.48
N PHE A 196 7.62 -17.00 14.76
CA PHE A 196 8.14 -16.83 16.11
C PHE A 196 8.37 -15.35 16.41
N ALA A 197 8.48 -15.03 17.69
CA ALA A 197 8.89 -13.71 18.16
C ALA A 197 10.04 -13.85 19.16
N GLY A 198 10.99 -12.92 19.13
CA GLY A 198 11.84 -12.71 20.29
C GLY A 198 11.18 -11.74 21.28
N ARG A 199 11.92 -11.38 22.34
CA ARG A 199 11.45 -10.53 23.45
C ARG A 199 11.38 -9.05 23.10
N ALA A 200 11.98 -8.62 21.99
CA ALA A 200 12.05 -7.20 21.66
C ALA A 200 10.69 -6.60 21.29
N ASN A 201 9.82 -7.33 20.59
CA ASN A 201 8.48 -6.83 20.25
C ASN A 201 7.44 -7.95 20.04
N PRO A 202 7.12 -8.73 21.10
CA PRO A 202 6.15 -9.82 21.00
C PRO A 202 4.73 -9.34 20.67
N ALA A 203 4.39 -8.10 21.04
CA ALA A 203 3.09 -7.51 20.72
C ALA A 203 2.88 -7.38 19.20
N LEU A 204 3.87 -6.87 18.48
CA LEU A 204 3.81 -6.78 17.02
C LEU A 204 3.72 -8.16 16.36
N ALA A 205 4.51 -9.14 16.84
CA ALA A 205 4.44 -10.50 16.31
C ALA A 205 3.04 -11.12 16.49
N LYS A 206 2.40 -10.86 17.63
CA LYS A 206 1.01 -11.29 17.89
C LYS A 206 0.02 -10.60 16.96
N GLU A 207 0.17 -9.30 16.69
CA GLU A 207 -0.66 -8.60 15.71
C GLU A 207 -0.49 -9.17 14.30
N ILE A 208 0.74 -9.49 13.88
CA ILE A 208 1.02 -10.14 12.59
C ILE A 208 0.35 -11.53 12.53
N ALA A 209 0.47 -12.33 13.58
CA ALA A 209 -0.17 -13.64 13.68
C ALA A 209 -1.69 -13.55 13.56
N ALA A 210 -2.30 -12.56 14.23
CA ALA A 210 -3.73 -12.29 14.18
C ALA A 210 -4.19 -11.89 12.78
N VAL A 211 -3.44 -11.03 12.09
CA VAL A 211 -3.71 -10.70 10.69
C VAL A 211 -3.64 -11.97 9.84
N LEU A 212 -2.59 -12.78 9.98
CA LEU A 212 -2.40 -14.02 9.22
C LEU A 212 -3.40 -15.14 9.55
N GLY A 213 -4.18 -15.02 10.62
CA GLY A 213 -5.11 -16.05 11.08
C GLY A 213 -4.42 -17.29 11.62
N ILE A 214 -3.24 -17.15 12.24
CA ILE A 214 -2.42 -18.25 12.76
C ILE A 214 -2.09 -18.06 14.24
N GLU A 215 -1.63 -19.14 14.89
CA GLU A 215 -0.99 -19.06 16.19
C GLU A 215 0.52 -18.82 16.04
N SER A 216 1.11 -18.09 17.00
CA SER A 216 2.56 -17.94 17.07
C SER A 216 3.21 -19.25 17.52
N GLY A 217 4.37 -19.54 16.98
CA GLY A 217 5.15 -20.70 17.35
C GLY A 217 5.65 -20.63 18.80
N LYS A 218 5.84 -21.81 19.39
CA LYS A 218 6.23 -21.97 20.79
C LYS A 218 7.74 -21.88 20.95
N ILE A 219 8.20 -20.82 21.59
CA ILE A 219 9.60 -20.57 21.91
C ILE A 219 9.73 -20.06 23.34
N SER A 220 10.67 -20.63 24.07
CA SER A 220 11.09 -20.11 25.37
C SER A 220 12.42 -19.38 25.21
N VAL A 221 12.44 -18.10 25.58
CA VAL A 221 13.65 -17.27 25.58
C VAL A 221 13.89 -16.74 26.98
N SER A 222 15.08 -17.02 27.53
CA SER A 222 15.47 -16.64 28.89
C SER A 222 16.89 -16.09 28.92
N THR A 223 17.23 -15.43 30.03
CA THR A 223 18.60 -14.97 30.30
C THR A 223 19.12 -15.76 31.50
N PHE A 224 20.22 -16.49 31.33
CA PHE A 224 20.86 -17.22 32.42
C PHE A 224 21.61 -16.28 33.38
N PRO A 225 21.90 -16.74 34.63
CA PRO A 225 22.82 -16.03 35.51
C PRO A 225 24.16 -15.80 34.81
N GLY A 226 24.54 -14.55 34.57
CA GLY A 226 25.70 -14.19 33.74
C GLY A 226 25.40 -13.37 32.48
N ASP A 227 24.12 -13.06 32.23
CA ASP A 227 23.66 -12.25 31.09
C ASP A 227 23.73 -12.96 29.72
N GLU A 228 23.76 -14.30 29.74
CA GLU A 228 23.76 -15.13 28.53
C GLU A 228 22.33 -15.43 28.07
N THR A 229 22.04 -15.24 26.79
CA THR A 229 20.72 -15.55 26.22
C THR A 229 20.60 -17.03 25.88
N HIS A 230 19.49 -17.63 26.30
CA HIS A 230 19.10 -18.99 25.96
C HIS A 230 17.77 -18.99 25.18
N ALA A 231 17.70 -19.77 24.11
CA ALA A 231 16.47 -19.96 23.33
C ALA A 231 16.21 -21.45 23.08
N GLN A 232 14.99 -21.89 23.34
CA GLN A 232 14.52 -23.24 23.10
C GLN A 232 13.24 -23.22 22.26
N ILE A 233 13.29 -23.88 21.09
CA ILE A 233 12.10 -24.10 20.26
C ILE A 233 11.33 -25.29 20.85
N GLU A 234 10.05 -25.09 21.20
CA GLU A 234 9.24 -26.05 21.95
C GLU A 234 8.31 -26.89 21.08
N GLU A 235 8.46 -26.79 19.76
CA GLU A 235 7.71 -27.56 18.79
C GLU A 235 8.60 -28.05 17.64
N SER A 236 8.13 -29.07 16.91
CA SER A 236 8.84 -29.55 15.73
C SER A 236 8.70 -28.56 14.58
N ILE A 237 9.84 -28.11 14.07
CA ILE A 237 9.96 -27.18 12.94
C ILE A 237 10.75 -27.77 11.76
N ARG A 238 10.93 -29.09 11.75
CA ARG A 238 11.72 -29.75 10.69
C ARG A 238 11.07 -29.54 9.33
N GLY A 239 11.81 -28.95 8.41
CA GLY A 239 11.33 -28.66 7.06
C GLY A 239 10.33 -27.51 6.97
N ALA A 240 10.12 -26.76 8.07
CA ALA A 240 9.21 -25.62 8.09
C ALA A 240 9.87 -24.35 7.52
N ASP A 241 9.03 -23.46 6.98
CA ASP A 241 9.37 -22.11 6.56
C ASP A 241 9.12 -21.14 7.73
N ILE A 242 10.21 -20.56 8.24
CA ILE A 242 10.21 -19.85 9.51
C ILE A 242 10.31 -18.35 9.30
N TYR A 243 9.50 -17.60 10.06
CA TYR A 243 9.56 -16.16 10.17
C TYR A 243 9.80 -15.78 11.62
N ILE A 244 10.91 -15.12 11.93
CA ILE A 244 11.23 -14.65 13.28
C ILE A 244 11.13 -13.13 13.35
N VAL A 245 10.17 -12.61 14.12
CA VAL A 245 9.96 -11.19 14.34
C VAL A 245 10.79 -10.72 15.53
N GLN A 246 11.81 -9.91 15.25
CA GLN A 246 12.69 -9.39 16.29
C GLN A 246 13.36 -8.07 15.81
N PRO A 247 12.84 -6.90 16.20
CA PRO A 247 13.58 -5.66 15.99
C PRO A 247 14.84 -5.65 16.85
N THR A 248 15.91 -5.03 16.35
CA THR A 248 17.19 -4.88 17.07
C THR A 248 17.25 -3.49 17.74
N CYS A 249 16.18 -3.16 18.48
CA CYS A 249 16.03 -1.90 19.22
C CYS A 249 16.77 -1.93 20.57
N PRO A 250 16.91 -0.79 21.29
CA PRO A 250 17.51 -0.80 22.62
C PRO A 250 16.82 -1.76 23.60
N PRO A 251 17.59 -2.56 24.37
CA PRO A 251 19.04 -2.71 24.32
C PRO A 251 19.51 -3.47 23.06
N THR A 252 20.27 -2.78 22.20
CA THR A 252 20.52 -3.20 20.81
C THR A 252 21.30 -4.51 20.74
N ASN A 253 22.32 -4.66 21.59
CA ASN A 253 23.22 -5.81 21.57
C ASN A 253 22.51 -7.07 22.04
N ASP A 254 21.73 -6.96 23.11
CA ASP A 254 21.02 -8.10 23.69
C ASP A 254 19.95 -8.60 22.71
N ASN A 255 19.17 -7.68 22.13
CA ASN A 255 18.16 -8.03 21.12
C ASN A 255 18.78 -8.61 19.83
N LEU A 256 19.96 -8.13 19.43
CA LEU A 256 20.71 -8.70 18.30
C LEU A 256 21.27 -10.09 18.62
N MET A 257 21.91 -10.26 19.78
CA MET A 257 22.45 -11.54 20.21
C MET A 257 21.34 -12.58 20.37
N GLU A 258 20.21 -12.19 20.94
CA GLU A 258 19.02 -13.02 21.01
C GLU A 258 18.53 -13.46 19.63
N LEU A 259 18.44 -12.55 18.67
CA LEU A 259 18.09 -12.91 17.29
C LEU A 259 19.05 -13.94 16.70
N LEU A 260 20.36 -13.75 16.89
CA LEU A 260 21.38 -14.68 16.38
C LEU A 260 21.26 -16.06 17.04
N VAL A 261 21.03 -16.11 18.36
CA VAL A 261 20.83 -17.36 19.11
C VAL A 261 19.56 -18.07 18.66
N ILE A 262 18.46 -17.34 18.45
CA ILE A 262 17.21 -17.92 17.94
C ILE A 262 17.40 -18.48 16.52
N ILE A 263 18.08 -17.74 15.62
CA ILE A 263 18.35 -18.21 14.26
C ILE A 263 19.20 -19.49 14.28
N ASP A 264 20.25 -19.56 15.12
CA ASP A 264 21.08 -20.76 15.24
C ASP A 264 20.26 -21.96 15.76
N ALA A 265 19.41 -21.75 16.77
CA ALA A 265 18.51 -22.79 17.29
C ALA A 265 17.54 -23.32 16.21
N LEU A 266 16.91 -22.42 15.44
CA LEU A 266 16.02 -22.76 14.33
C LEU A 266 16.76 -23.56 13.23
N LYS A 267 17.97 -23.14 12.88
CA LYS A 267 18.81 -23.81 11.88
C LYS A 267 19.19 -25.22 12.32
N ARG A 268 19.64 -25.38 13.56
CA ARG A 268 20.01 -26.71 14.13
C ARG A 268 18.81 -27.63 14.27
N ALA A 269 17.62 -27.07 14.51
CA ALA A 269 16.35 -27.80 14.50
C ALA A 269 15.84 -28.13 13.08
N SER A 270 16.65 -27.90 12.05
CA SER A 270 16.39 -28.30 10.65
C SER A 270 15.21 -27.57 9.99
N ALA A 271 15.04 -26.27 10.28
CA ALA A 271 14.20 -25.38 9.47
C ALA A 271 14.59 -25.46 7.98
N GLN A 272 13.62 -25.39 7.07
CA GLN A 272 13.90 -25.34 5.63
C GLN A 272 14.40 -23.96 5.21
N GLN A 273 13.77 -22.91 5.73
CA GLN A 273 14.09 -21.51 5.48
C GLN A 273 13.89 -20.71 6.76
N ILE A 274 14.74 -19.70 6.99
CA ILE A 274 14.65 -18.77 8.11
C ILE A 274 14.66 -17.35 7.55
N THR A 275 13.51 -16.69 7.63
CA THR A 275 13.36 -15.26 7.31
C THR A 275 13.43 -14.45 8.59
N ALA A 276 14.46 -13.62 8.74
CA ALA A 276 14.56 -12.68 9.84
C ALA A 276 13.72 -11.43 9.52
N VAL A 277 12.60 -11.27 10.22
CA VAL A 277 11.74 -10.10 10.13
C VAL A 277 12.21 -9.12 11.21
N ILE A 278 12.88 -8.05 10.78
CA ILE A 278 13.56 -7.07 11.62
C ILE A 278 12.89 -5.70 11.40
N PRO A 279 11.74 -5.41 12.05
CA PRO A 279 10.99 -4.17 11.82
C PRO A 279 11.80 -2.90 12.06
N TYR A 280 12.81 -2.96 12.93
CA TYR A 280 13.81 -1.91 13.14
C TYR A 280 15.21 -2.52 13.12
N PHE A 281 16.05 -2.08 12.18
CA PHE A 281 17.43 -2.53 12.02
C PHE A 281 18.39 -1.63 12.80
N GLY A 282 18.81 -2.09 13.98
CA GLY A 282 19.85 -1.47 14.80
C GLY A 282 21.18 -1.36 14.02
N TYR A 283 22.04 -0.43 14.45
CA TYR A 283 23.29 -0.10 13.75
C TYR A 283 23.15 0.47 12.33
N ALA A 284 21.95 0.64 11.77
CA ALA A 284 21.74 1.17 10.41
C ALA A 284 22.38 2.54 10.14
N ARG A 285 22.61 3.36 11.19
CA ARG A 285 23.29 4.66 11.08
C ARG A 285 24.82 4.56 10.93
N GLN A 286 25.38 3.36 11.02
CA GLN A 286 26.80 3.06 10.86
C GLN A 286 27.01 2.23 9.58
N ASP A 287 26.49 2.76 8.47
CA ASP A 287 26.45 2.17 7.13
C ASP A 287 27.64 2.57 6.23
N HIS A 288 28.39 3.60 6.63
CA HIS A 288 29.61 4.03 5.95
C HIS A 288 30.64 4.57 6.95
N LYS A 289 31.87 4.74 6.51
CA LYS A 289 32.91 5.42 7.30
C LYS A 289 32.76 6.93 7.11
N SER A 290 32.42 7.65 8.17
CA SER A 290 32.38 9.13 8.16
C SER A 290 33.78 9.70 8.34
N THR A 291 34.60 9.04 9.17
CA THR A 291 36.01 9.37 9.36
C THR A 291 36.90 8.12 9.21
N GLY A 292 38.22 8.32 9.22
CA GLY A 292 39.16 7.18 9.15
C GLY A 292 39.07 6.30 10.40
N ARG A 293 39.16 4.96 10.20
CA ARG A 293 39.24 3.93 11.26
C ARG A 293 37.96 3.67 12.07
N GLU A 294 36.79 3.91 11.48
CA GLU A 294 35.49 3.52 12.05
C GLU A 294 35.01 2.16 11.49
N PRO A 295 34.17 1.40 12.23
CA PRO A 295 33.50 0.22 11.70
C PRO A 295 32.35 0.59 10.76
N ILE A 296 31.99 -0.34 9.88
CA ILE A 296 30.69 -0.32 9.17
C ILE A 296 29.81 -1.35 9.86
N SER A 297 29.27 -0.98 11.02
CA SER A 297 28.58 -1.92 11.90
C SER A 297 27.31 -2.49 11.29
N ALA A 298 26.60 -1.74 10.43
CA ALA A 298 25.47 -2.29 9.68
C ALA A 298 25.88 -3.48 8.79
N LYS A 299 27.07 -3.41 8.16
CA LYS A 299 27.63 -4.52 7.38
C LYS A 299 28.07 -5.68 8.27
N LEU A 300 28.63 -5.41 9.45
CA LEU A 300 28.94 -6.44 10.43
C LEU A 300 27.68 -7.21 10.85
N VAL A 301 26.60 -6.49 11.19
CA VAL A 301 25.30 -7.10 11.57
C VAL A 301 24.75 -7.95 10.43
N ALA A 302 24.79 -7.46 9.18
CA ALA A 302 24.36 -8.23 8.02
C ALA A 302 25.14 -9.55 7.86
N ASN A 303 26.47 -9.50 8.03
CA ASN A 303 27.32 -10.68 8.01
C ASN A 303 26.97 -11.67 9.13
N LEU A 304 26.73 -11.18 10.35
CA LEU A 304 26.39 -12.01 11.51
C LEU A 304 25.06 -12.74 11.29
N LEU A 305 24.02 -12.04 10.83
CA LEU A 305 22.72 -12.63 10.53
C LEU A 305 22.81 -13.72 9.45
N THR A 306 23.54 -13.43 8.37
CA THR A 306 23.78 -14.39 7.28
C THR A 306 24.57 -15.61 7.79
N THR A 307 25.59 -15.39 8.62
CA THR A 307 26.43 -16.46 9.19
C THR A 307 25.64 -17.34 10.16
N ALA A 308 24.82 -16.75 11.04
CA ALA A 308 23.94 -17.48 11.95
C ALA A 308 22.99 -18.40 11.18
N GLY A 309 22.54 -17.96 9.99
CA GLY A 309 21.83 -18.80 9.03
C GLY A 309 20.49 -18.25 8.58
N ALA A 310 20.27 -16.94 8.64
CA ALA A 310 19.15 -16.32 7.95
C ALA A 310 19.27 -16.59 6.44
N ASN A 311 18.16 -16.98 5.81
CA ASN A 311 18.06 -17.16 4.36
C ASN A 311 17.49 -15.94 3.65
N ARG A 312 16.78 -15.07 4.40
CA ARG A 312 16.19 -13.82 3.94
C ARG A 312 16.06 -12.85 5.10
N VAL A 313 16.11 -11.55 4.80
CA VAL A 313 15.81 -10.48 5.76
C VAL A 313 14.65 -9.63 5.25
N VAL A 314 13.75 -9.26 6.15
CA VAL A 314 12.71 -8.25 5.90
C VAL A 314 12.92 -7.12 6.90
N ALA A 315 13.10 -5.89 6.41
CA ALA A 315 13.25 -4.71 7.25
C ALA A 315 12.31 -3.59 6.80
N VAL A 316 11.95 -2.68 7.71
CA VAL A 316 11.12 -1.51 7.41
C VAL A 316 11.97 -0.25 7.51
N ASP A 317 11.87 0.64 6.52
CA ASP A 317 12.54 1.96 6.42
C ASP A 317 14.00 1.95 6.92
N LEU A 318 14.85 1.15 6.27
CA LEU A 318 16.29 1.17 6.49
C LEU A 318 16.83 2.60 6.35
N HIS A 319 17.67 3.02 7.29
CA HIS A 319 18.26 4.36 7.31
C HIS A 319 18.91 4.75 5.97
N ALA A 320 19.54 3.77 5.33
CA ALA A 320 20.05 3.87 3.97
C ALA A 320 19.61 2.64 3.18
N ALA A 321 19.00 2.85 2.00
CA ALA A 321 18.54 1.75 1.15
C ALA A 321 19.69 0.83 0.71
N GLN A 322 20.91 1.36 0.63
CA GLN A 322 22.13 0.63 0.27
C GLN A 322 22.47 -0.50 1.25
N ILE A 323 21.91 -0.49 2.46
CA ILE A 323 22.06 -1.59 3.43
C ILE A 323 21.53 -2.91 2.84
N GLN A 324 20.58 -2.89 1.90
CA GLN A 324 20.17 -4.10 1.18
C GLN A 324 21.35 -4.79 0.49
N GLY A 325 22.28 -4.02 -0.06
CA GLY A 325 23.50 -4.53 -0.70
C GLY A 325 24.57 -5.04 0.27
N PHE A 326 24.33 -4.98 1.59
CA PHE A 326 25.21 -5.61 2.58
C PHE A 326 24.92 -7.10 2.78
N PHE A 327 23.76 -7.57 2.32
CA PHE A 327 23.36 -8.96 2.39
C PHE A 327 23.63 -9.67 1.07
N ASP A 328 24.25 -10.85 1.16
CA ASP A 328 24.37 -11.79 0.02
C ASP A 328 23.11 -12.67 -0.14
N ILE A 329 22.20 -12.58 0.84
CA ILE A 329 20.87 -13.20 0.84
C ILE A 329 19.80 -12.17 0.46
N PRO A 330 18.62 -12.58 -0.04
CA PRO A 330 17.53 -11.66 -0.32
C PRO A 330 17.19 -10.77 0.88
N ALA A 331 17.13 -9.46 0.66
CA ALA A 331 16.79 -8.46 1.66
C ALA A 331 15.65 -7.57 1.17
N ASP A 332 14.45 -7.79 1.69
CA ASP A 332 13.25 -7.01 1.36
C ASP A 332 13.19 -5.76 2.26
N HIS A 333 13.26 -4.58 1.65
CA HIS A 333 13.15 -3.29 2.33
C HIS A 333 11.75 -2.71 2.12
N LEU A 334 10.91 -2.85 3.13
CA LEU A 334 9.56 -2.31 3.18
C LEU A 334 9.55 -0.85 3.66
N THR A 335 8.45 -0.14 3.45
CA THR A 335 8.30 1.24 3.94
C THR A 335 6.98 1.42 4.68
N ALA A 336 7.01 2.15 5.79
CA ALA A 336 5.81 2.52 6.54
C ALA A 336 5.16 3.81 6.02
N LEU A 337 5.74 4.43 5.00
CA LEU A 337 5.27 5.70 4.44
C LEU A 337 3.76 5.68 4.14
N PRO A 338 3.17 4.65 3.51
CA PRO A 338 1.73 4.63 3.25
C PRO A 338 0.89 4.59 4.52
N THR A 339 1.29 3.78 5.51
CA THR A 339 0.61 3.73 6.82
C THR A 339 0.60 5.12 7.49
N LEU A 340 1.73 5.83 7.43
CA LEU A 340 1.86 7.17 8.01
C LEU A 340 1.08 8.21 7.20
N ALA A 341 1.18 8.19 5.87
CA ALA A 341 0.47 9.12 4.99
C ALA A 341 -1.05 8.93 5.07
N ASP A 342 -1.54 7.68 5.13
CA ASP A 342 -2.97 7.40 5.27
C ASP A 342 -3.55 8.05 6.53
N TYR A 343 -2.84 7.99 7.65
CA TYR A 343 -3.23 8.68 8.89
C TYR A 343 -3.41 10.19 8.70
N PHE A 344 -2.45 10.87 8.05
CA PHE A 344 -2.55 12.31 7.81
C PHE A 344 -3.64 12.68 6.78
N ARG A 345 -3.88 11.82 5.81
CA ARG A 345 -4.97 12.00 4.84
C ARG A 345 -6.34 11.93 5.53
N GLU A 346 -6.52 10.95 6.42
CA GLU A 346 -7.76 10.78 7.21
C GLU A 346 -7.98 11.93 8.19
N LYS A 347 -6.89 12.51 8.71
CA LYS A 347 -6.96 13.67 9.61
C LYS A 347 -7.43 14.96 8.91
N GLN A 348 -7.40 15.01 7.57
CA GLN A 348 -7.83 16.17 6.78
C GLN A 348 -7.17 17.48 7.24
N ILE A 349 -5.84 17.49 7.32
CA ILE A 349 -5.09 18.67 7.76
C ILE A 349 -5.28 19.82 6.76
N GLU A 350 -5.93 20.90 7.21
CA GLU A 350 -6.07 22.15 6.47
C GLU A 350 -4.74 22.91 6.42
N ASP A 351 -4.45 23.51 5.26
CA ASP A 351 -3.21 24.24 4.97
C ASP A 351 -1.94 23.45 5.34
N GLY A 352 -1.96 22.14 5.10
CA GLY A 352 -0.82 21.26 5.38
C GLY A 352 0.42 21.59 4.55
N VAL A 353 1.61 21.40 5.13
CA VAL A 353 2.90 21.45 4.41
C VAL A 353 3.77 20.29 4.85
N ILE A 354 4.33 19.55 3.90
CA ILE A 354 5.30 18.48 4.19
C ILE A 354 6.66 19.11 4.41
N VAL A 355 7.32 18.75 5.50
CA VAL A 355 8.60 19.36 5.89
C VAL A 355 9.69 18.30 5.92
N SER A 356 10.68 18.47 5.05
CA SER A 356 11.92 17.70 5.12
C SER A 356 12.85 18.33 6.16
N PRO A 357 13.35 17.57 7.15
CA PRO A 357 14.20 18.09 8.22
C PRO A 357 15.61 18.45 7.71
N ASP A 358 16.03 17.91 6.58
CA ASP A 358 17.24 18.29 5.88
C ASP A 358 17.11 18.06 4.37
N VAL A 359 18.13 18.48 3.61
CA VAL A 359 18.17 18.30 2.15
C VAL A 359 18.28 16.82 1.76
N GLY A 360 18.92 15.99 2.59
CA GLY A 360 19.14 14.57 2.30
C GLY A 360 17.84 13.77 2.26
N ARG A 361 16.84 14.18 3.06
CA ARG A 361 15.52 13.55 3.12
C ARG A 361 14.48 14.15 2.18
N ALA A 362 14.84 15.13 1.34
CA ALA A 362 13.89 15.78 0.44
C ALA A 362 13.16 14.78 -0.47
N LYS A 363 13.86 13.75 -0.96
CA LYS A 363 13.26 12.67 -1.78
C LYS A 363 12.19 11.86 -1.04
N LEU A 364 12.34 11.67 0.28
CA LEU A 364 11.34 10.98 1.09
C LEU A 364 10.12 11.88 1.31
N ALA A 365 10.35 13.16 1.59
CA ALA A 365 9.30 14.16 1.74
C ALA A 365 8.49 14.35 0.44
N ASP A 366 9.13 14.28 -0.72
CA ASP A 366 8.47 14.35 -2.03
C ASP A 366 7.44 13.22 -2.24
N LYS A 367 7.74 12.01 -1.74
CA LYS A 367 6.75 10.92 -1.74
C LYS A 367 5.52 11.22 -0.88
N TYR A 368 5.69 11.92 0.24
CA TYR A 368 4.55 12.39 1.04
C TYR A 368 3.74 13.46 0.29
N VAL A 369 4.41 14.36 -0.44
CA VAL A 369 3.78 15.38 -1.29
C VAL A 369 2.89 14.70 -2.33
N ASP A 370 3.41 13.70 -3.05
CA ASP A 370 2.64 12.93 -4.04
C ASP A 370 1.42 12.23 -3.43
N MET A 371 1.57 11.67 -2.22
CA MET A 371 0.50 10.92 -1.56
C MET A 371 -0.56 11.79 -0.86
N LEU A 372 -0.21 13.01 -0.44
CA LEU A 372 -1.06 13.90 0.33
C LEU A 372 -1.54 15.12 -0.45
N GLY A 373 -0.91 15.45 -1.58
CA GLY A 373 -1.22 16.64 -2.37
C GLY A 373 -0.86 17.95 -1.64
N MET A 374 0.10 17.92 -0.72
CA MET A 374 0.50 19.06 0.11
C MET A 374 1.84 19.66 -0.39
N PRO A 375 2.05 20.98 -0.30
CA PRO A 375 3.33 21.61 -0.67
C PRO A 375 4.51 21.10 0.15
N LEU A 376 5.72 21.23 -0.39
CA LEU A 376 6.98 20.87 0.25
C LEU A 376 7.69 22.10 0.84
N ALA A 377 8.21 21.94 2.05
CA ALA A 377 9.23 22.80 2.63
C ALA A 377 10.46 21.99 3.04
N ILE A 378 11.65 22.58 2.91
CA ILE A 378 12.92 21.92 3.23
C ILE A 378 13.68 22.79 4.23
N MET A 379 14.09 22.19 5.33
CA MET A 379 14.96 22.85 6.30
C MET A 379 16.42 22.65 5.88
N HIS A 380 17.17 23.72 5.71
CA HIS A 380 18.59 23.69 5.41
C HIS A 380 19.39 24.15 6.64
N LYS A 381 20.16 23.24 7.24
CA LYS A 381 21.05 23.56 8.36
C LYS A 381 22.39 24.05 7.84
N ARG A 382 22.68 25.35 7.94
CA ARG A 382 24.04 25.86 7.78
C ARG A 382 24.76 25.77 9.10
N ARG A 383 25.86 25.02 9.13
CA ARG A 383 26.81 25.00 10.24
C ARG A 383 27.85 26.08 9.98
N SER A 384 27.69 27.25 10.59
CA SER A 384 28.68 28.31 10.52
C SER A 384 29.64 28.21 11.72
N GLY A 385 30.91 27.89 11.44
CA GLY A 385 31.99 27.87 12.42
C GLY A 385 33.23 27.13 11.93
N THR A 386 34.35 27.83 11.78
CA THR A 386 35.70 27.25 11.62
C THR A 386 36.46 27.41 12.93
N GLY A 387 37.01 26.32 13.48
CA GLY A 387 38.04 26.37 14.52
C GLY A 387 37.56 26.61 15.96
N GLY A 388 36.79 25.67 16.53
CA GLY A 388 36.68 25.54 18.00
C GLY A 388 35.83 26.57 18.74
N ARG A 389 35.12 27.49 18.06
CA ARG A 389 34.05 28.30 18.65
C ARG A 389 32.68 27.72 18.31
N GLU A 390 31.70 27.92 19.20
CA GLU A 390 30.34 27.41 19.12
C GLU A 390 29.79 27.40 17.68
N VAL A 391 29.46 26.21 17.19
CA VAL A 391 28.83 26.03 15.87
C VAL A 391 27.42 26.61 15.96
N LYS A 392 27.22 27.82 15.44
CA LYS A 392 25.88 28.37 15.28
C LYS A 392 25.20 27.61 14.15
N ILE A 393 24.18 26.83 14.48
CA ILE A 393 23.32 26.15 13.50
C ILE A 393 22.25 27.17 13.10
N VAL A 394 22.38 27.74 11.91
CA VAL A 394 21.32 28.58 11.32
C VAL A 394 20.45 27.65 10.49
N THR A 395 19.14 27.64 10.76
CA THR A 395 18.16 26.88 9.99
C THR A 395 17.51 27.83 8.99
N GLU A 396 17.85 27.69 7.71
CA GLU A 396 17.13 28.35 6.62
C GLU A 396 15.95 27.46 6.21
N ILE A 397 14.77 28.04 5.96
CA ILE A 397 13.59 27.31 5.51
C ILE A 397 13.35 27.67 4.05
N ILE A 398 13.30 26.67 3.19
CA ILE A 398 13.00 26.80 1.76
C ILE A 398 11.57 26.30 1.55
N GLY A 399 10.66 27.17 1.14
CA GLY A 399 9.23 26.87 1.02
C GLY A 399 8.40 27.76 1.95
N ASP A 400 7.11 27.90 1.64
CA ASP A 400 6.18 28.68 2.45
C ASP A 400 5.61 27.83 3.59
N VAL A 401 5.76 28.31 4.83
CA VAL A 401 5.31 27.64 6.06
C VAL A 401 4.42 28.55 6.92
N VAL A 402 4.22 29.81 6.53
CA VAL A 402 3.49 30.79 7.33
C VAL A 402 2.00 30.42 7.36
N ASP A 403 1.40 30.41 8.55
CA ASP A 403 0.01 30.01 8.82
C ASP A 403 -0.37 28.57 8.37
N LYS A 404 0.61 27.78 7.92
CA LYS A 404 0.45 26.38 7.52
C LYS A 404 0.63 25.42 8.67
N THR A 405 0.13 24.19 8.49
CA THR A 405 0.26 23.10 9.45
C THR A 405 1.39 22.14 9.01
N PRO A 406 2.58 22.21 9.62
CA PRO A 406 3.73 21.44 9.15
C PRO A 406 3.64 19.97 9.59
N ILE A 407 3.99 19.07 8.68
CA ILE A 407 4.20 17.63 8.93
C ILE A 407 5.68 17.32 8.68
N ILE A 408 6.45 17.23 9.77
CA ILE A 408 7.89 16.98 9.71
C ILE A 408 8.13 15.46 9.59
N ILE A 409 8.79 15.04 8.52
CA ILE A 409 9.06 13.63 8.21
C ILE A 409 10.44 13.21 8.72
N ASP A 410 10.54 12.10 9.46
CA ASP A 410 11.83 11.49 9.81
C ASP A 410 11.71 9.96 9.83
N ASP A 411 12.81 9.23 9.60
CA ASP A 411 12.80 7.76 9.72
C ASP A 411 12.85 7.33 11.19
N LEU A 412 13.49 8.12 12.05
CA LEU A 412 13.86 7.70 13.40
C LEU A 412 14.07 8.88 14.34
N VAL A 413 13.52 8.77 15.55
CA VAL A 413 13.74 9.75 16.62
C VAL A 413 14.47 9.12 17.80
N THR A 414 15.78 9.42 17.92
CA THR A 414 16.60 9.02 19.08
C THR A 414 16.64 10.11 20.16
N SER A 415 17.12 11.30 19.82
CA SER A 415 17.39 12.38 20.80
C SER A 415 17.72 13.75 20.17
N GLY A 416 17.70 13.87 18.84
CA GLY A 416 18.26 14.98 18.06
C GLY A 416 17.29 16.12 17.68
N SER A 417 17.76 16.96 16.75
CA SER A 417 17.25 18.28 16.36
C SER A 417 15.79 18.41 15.93
N ILE A 418 15.02 17.33 15.82
CA ILE A 418 13.64 17.39 15.31
C ILE A 418 12.74 18.29 16.16
N TYR A 419 12.98 18.35 17.46
CA TYR A 419 12.27 19.27 18.36
C TYR A 419 12.68 20.73 18.12
N GLN A 420 13.97 20.98 17.87
CA GLN A 420 14.48 22.33 17.52
C GLN A 420 13.96 22.79 16.15
N GLN A 421 13.73 21.84 15.24
CA GLN A 421 13.11 22.10 13.95
C GLN A 421 11.64 22.45 14.08
N ALA A 422 10.90 21.73 14.92
CA ALA A 422 9.53 22.09 15.27
C ALA A 422 9.46 23.48 15.92
N ASP A 423 10.40 23.84 16.80
CA ASP A 423 10.47 25.20 17.35
C ASP A 423 10.76 26.24 16.25
N ALA A 424 11.79 26.02 15.42
CA ALA A 424 12.19 26.95 14.38
C ALA A 424 11.11 27.18 13.30
N ILE A 425 10.32 26.15 12.94
CA ILE A 425 9.25 26.31 11.95
C ILE A 425 8.07 27.10 12.52
N VAL A 426 7.77 26.93 13.81
CA VAL A 426 6.74 27.71 14.50
C VAL A 426 7.20 29.16 14.70
N GLU A 427 8.47 29.39 15.05
CA GLU A 427 9.08 30.73 15.10
C GLU A 427 9.03 31.45 13.73
N ALA A 428 9.07 30.69 12.63
CA ALA A 428 8.90 31.22 11.28
C ALA A 428 7.44 31.50 10.88
N GLY A 429 6.47 31.31 11.79
CA GLY A 429 5.05 31.63 11.58
C GLY A 429 4.15 30.44 11.27
N ALA A 430 4.63 29.20 11.37
CA ALA A 430 3.81 28.01 11.18
C ALA A 430 2.95 27.68 12.42
N LYS A 431 1.86 26.93 12.21
CA LYS A 431 1.09 26.29 13.30
C LYS A 431 1.94 25.18 13.96
N PRO A 432 1.56 24.70 15.16
CA PRO A 432 2.23 23.56 15.80
C PRO A 432 2.35 22.34 14.87
N ALA A 433 3.52 21.70 14.88
CA ALA A 433 3.87 20.66 13.92
C ALA A 433 3.35 19.27 14.29
N TYR A 434 3.00 18.49 13.27
CA TYR A 434 2.95 17.04 13.36
C TYR A 434 4.33 16.45 13.09
N LEU A 435 4.69 15.39 13.81
CA LEU A 435 5.85 14.58 13.47
C LEU A 435 5.40 13.24 12.90
N SER A 436 5.96 12.84 11.77
CA SER A 436 5.77 11.53 11.14
C SER A 436 7.07 10.74 11.23
N ILE A 437 7.09 9.68 12.05
CA ILE A 437 8.32 8.97 12.41
C ILE A 437 8.13 7.46 12.24
N THR A 438 8.93 6.80 11.42
CA THR A 438 8.81 5.33 11.32
C THR A 438 9.25 4.67 12.64
N HIS A 439 10.46 4.93 13.13
CA HIS A 439 11.07 4.20 14.25
C HIS A 439 11.14 5.02 15.54
N PRO A 440 10.27 4.77 16.53
CA PRO A 440 10.26 5.51 17.79
C PRO A 440 11.27 4.96 18.81
N VAL A 441 12.57 5.22 18.59
CA VAL A 441 13.60 4.78 19.55
C VAL A 441 13.40 5.38 20.94
N LEU A 442 13.00 6.66 21.02
CA LEU A 442 12.51 7.32 22.24
C LEU A 442 13.37 7.06 23.50
N VAL A 443 14.68 7.28 23.39
CA VAL A 443 15.65 7.09 24.48
C VAL A 443 15.95 8.41 25.23
N GLY A 444 16.28 8.30 26.52
CA GLY A 444 16.67 9.44 27.34
C GLY A 444 15.56 10.51 27.45
N PRO A 445 15.89 11.81 27.32
CA PRO A 445 14.92 12.90 27.48
C PRO A 445 13.98 13.08 26.27
N ALA A 446 13.97 12.17 25.29
CA ALA A 446 13.18 12.30 24.07
C ALA A 446 11.69 12.57 24.34
N LEU A 447 11.08 11.85 25.28
CA LEU A 447 9.67 12.04 25.64
C LEU A 447 9.39 13.44 26.20
N GLN A 448 10.26 13.94 27.07
CA GLN A 448 10.14 15.28 27.64
C GLN A 448 10.32 16.35 26.56
N ARG A 449 11.21 16.12 25.59
CA ARG A 449 11.45 17.03 24.46
C ARG A 449 10.34 16.99 23.41
N LEU A 450 9.61 15.89 23.28
CA LEU A 450 8.42 15.80 22.42
C LEU A 450 7.21 16.52 23.02
N ASN A 451 7.14 16.63 24.35
CA ASN A 451 6.08 17.36 25.02
C ASN A 451 6.33 18.88 25.00
N ARG A 452 6.32 19.47 23.81
CA ARG A 452 6.50 20.92 23.59
C ARG A 452 5.26 21.54 22.95
N PRO A 453 5.01 22.86 23.13
CA PRO A 453 3.91 23.55 22.46
C PRO A 453 4.02 23.57 20.93
N SER A 454 5.26 23.58 20.41
CA SER A 454 5.56 23.54 18.98
C SER A 454 5.20 22.23 18.29
N ILE A 455 4.85 21.20 19.06
CA ILE A 455 4.47 19.87 18.54
C ILE A 455 3.01 19.60 18.91
N GLN A 456 2.18 19.42 17.90
CA GLN A 456 0.78 19.06 18.03
C GLN A 456 0.61 17.58 18.38
N GLU A 457 1.19 16.70 17.56
CA GLU A 457 1.08 15.24 17.67
C GLU A 457 2.30 14.56 17.05
N VAL A 458 2.67 13.43 17.61
CA VAL A 458 3.83 12.61 17.25
C VAL A 458 3.29 11.26 16.77
N VAL A 459 3.24 11.09 15.46
CA VAL A 459 2.73 9.89 14.81
C VAL A 459 3.91 8.95 14.54
N VAL A 460 3.86 7.78 15.16
CA VAL A 460 4.93 6.77 15.10
C VAL A 460 4.37 5.42 14.67
N THR A 461 5.22 4.50 14.22
CA THR A 461 4.82 3.09 14.05
C THR A 461 5.19 2.22 15.25
N ASN A 462 4.64 1.01 15.34
CA ASN A 462 5.03 -0.01 16.32
C ASN A 462 6.23 -0.89 15.89
N THR A 463 7.07 -0.44 14.95
CA THR A 463 8.34 -1.13 14.60
C THR A 463 9.27 -1.31 15.81
N ILE A 464 9.20 -0.38 16.77
CA ILE A 464 9.82 -0.47 18.09
C ILE A 464 8.68 -0.46 19.12
N PRO A 465 8.71 -1.28 20.18
CA PRO A 465 7.70 -1.23 21.23
C PRO A 465 7.67 0.15 21.87
N VAL A 466 6.47 0.73 21.97
CA VAL A 466 6.22 1.98 22.71
C VAL A 466 5.35 1.66 23.92
N PRO A 467 5.96 1.43 25.11
CA PRO A 467 5.25 1.13 26.35
C PRO A 467 4.22 2.20 26.69
N ALA A 468 3.13 1.81 27.36
CA ALA A 468 2.05 2.73 27.71
C ALA A 468 2.55 3.91 28.55
N GLU A 469 3.52 3.67 29.44
CA GLU A 469 4.14 4.69 30.29
C GLU A 469 4.97 5.69 29.49
N LYS A 470 5.42 5.33 28.28
CA LYS A 470 6.13 6.26 27.38
C LYS A 470 5.17 7.12 26.55
N ARG A 471 3.85 6.83 26.56
CA ARG A 471 2.83 7.60 25.82
C ARG A 471 2.30 8.79 26.64
N ILE A 472 3.18 9.44 27.41
CA ILE A 472 2.83 10.52 28.34
C ILE A 472 2.29 11.72 27.56
N GLY A 473 1.14 12.25 27.99
CA GLY A 473 0.62 13.54 27.52
C GLY A 473 -0.27 13.49 26.27
N SER A 474 -0.80 12.32 25.87
CA SER A 474 -1.74 12.14 24.74
C SER A 474 -1.25 12.52 23.33
N LYS A 475 -0.01 13.02 23.20
CA LYS A 475 0.54 13.47 21.90
C LYS A 475 1.11 12.35 21.04
N ILE A 476 1.40 11.16 21.58
CA ILE A 476 2.00 10.06 20.80
C ILE A 476 0.90 9.16 20.27
N LYS A 477 0.74 9.15 18.94
CA LYS A 477 -0.12 8.21 18.22
C LYS A 477 0.74 7.09 17.64
N VAL A 478 0.45 5.85 18.03
CA VAL A 478 1.14 4.66 17.50
C VAL A 478 0.26 3.99 16.44
N LEU A 479 0.80 3.80 15.24
CA LEU A 479 0.19 3.07 14.13
C LEU A 479 0.80 1.67 14.03
N SER A 480 -0.03 0.67 13.71
CA SER A 480 0.47 -0.68 13.49
C SER A 480 1.00 -0.86 12.08
N ILE A 481 2.20 -1.46 11.95
CA ILE A 481 2.73 -1.95 10.68
C ILE A 481 2.51 -3.47 10.50
N ALA A 482 1.73 -4.11 11.39
CA ALA A 482 1.43 -5.54 11.29
C ALA A 482 0.77 -5.92 9.96
N PRO A 483 -0.18 -5.15 9.38
CA PRO A 483 -0.76 -5.49 8.08
C PRO A 483 0.29 -5.49 6.95
N LEU A 484 1.20 -4.52 6.96
CA LEU A 484 2.30 -4.43 5.98
C LEU A 484 3.22 -5.67 6.08
N LEU A 485 3.63 -6.02 7.30
CA LEU A 485 4.51 -7.17 7.53
C LEU A 485 3.82 -8.49 7.22
N ALA A 486 2.56 -8.66 7.62
CA ALA A 486 1.79 -9.87 7.34
C ALA A 486 1.63 -10.10 5.84
N GLU A 487 1.30 -9.07 5.07
CA GLU A 487 1.18 -9.16 3.62
C GLU A 487 2.52 -9.51 2.96
N ALA A 488 3.62 -8.89 3.39
CA ALA A 488 4.95 -9.22 2.89
C ALA A 488 5.34 -10.67 3.20
N ILE A 489 5.13 -11.12 4.44
CA ILE A 489 5.39 -12.49 4.89
C ILE A 489 4.58 -13.50 4.06
N LEU A 490 3.28 -13.24 3.88
CA LEU A 490 2.40 -14.12 3.09
C LEU A 490 2.87 -14.23 1.64
N ARG A 491 3.27 -13.12 1.01
CA ARG A 491 3.79 -13.13 -0.36
C ARG A 491 5.11 -13.87 -0.48
N ILE A 492 6.03 -13.67 0.47
CA ILE A 492 7.30 -14.42 0.51
C ILE A 492 7.01 -15.92 0.58
N HIS A 493 6.15 -16.34 1.51
CA HIS A 493 5.80 -17.75 1.70
C HIS A 493 5.15 -18.36 0.45
N GLN A 494 4.22 -17.62 -0.17
CA GLN A 494 3.53 -18.02 -1.39
C GLN A 494 4.37 -17.87 -2.67
N ARG A 495 5.62 -17.40 -2.57
CA ARG A 495 6.52 -17.10 -3.71
C ARG A 495 5.90 -16.11 -4.70
N ARG A 496 5.08 -15.19 -4.19
CA ARG A 496 4.48 -14.08 -4.94
C ARG A 496 5.39 -12.86 -4.88
N SER A 497 5.17 -11.93 -5.80
CA SER A 497 5.95 -10.69 -5.81
C SER A 497 5.68 -9.86 -4.54
N VAL A 498 6.75 -9.56 -3.80
CA VAL A 498 6.73 -8.60 -2.69
C VAL A 498 6.64 -7.16 -3.22
N SER A 499 7.13 -6.87 -4.43
CA SER A 499 7.08 -5.51 -4.97
C SER A 499 5.65 -4.99 -5.15
N GLN A 500 4.69 -5.90 -5.33
CA GLN A 500 3.27 -5.58 -5.37
C GLN A 500 2.72 -5.00 -4.06
N VAL A 501 3.34 -5.27 -2.90
CA VAL A 501 2.98 -4.60 -1.64
C VAL A 501 3.08 -3.08 -1.79
N PHE A 502 4.08 -2.61 -2.54
CA PHE A 502 4.25 -1.19 -2.82
C PHE A 502 3.26 -0.66 -3.86
N PHE A 503 2.95 -1.44 -4.90
CA PHE A 503 1.95 -1.05 -5.92
C PHE A 503 0.53 -1.00 -5.35
N ASP A 504 0.17 -1.96 -4.50
CA ASP A 504 -1.12 -2.00 -3.79
C ASP A 504 -1.25 -0.80 -2.83
N GLN A 505 -0.12 -0.24 -2.37
CA GLN A 505 -0.03 0.99 -1.59
C GLN A 505 0.21 2.27 -2.42
N LYS A 506 0.13 2.21 -3.76
CA LYS A 506 0.39 3.31 -4.70
C LYS A 506 1.78 3.97 -4.59
N LEU A 507 2.80 3.22 -4.19
CA LEU A 507 4.17 3.69 -4.18
C LEU A 507 4.86 3.39 -5.51
N VAL A 508 5.34 4.42 -6.20
CA VAL A 508 6.30 4.28 -7.30
C VAL A 508 7.71 4.36 -6.70
N PHE A 509 8.45 3.25 -6.73
CA PHE A 509 9.88 3.29 -6.45
C PHE A 509 10.63 3.55 -7.76
N PRO A 510 11.52 4.54 -7.83
CA PRO A 510 12.53 4.53 -8.88
C PRO A 510 13.43 3.32 -8.64
N VAL A 511 13.51 2.46 -9.66
CA VAL A 511 14.48 1.35 -9.75
C VAL A 511 15.89 1.92 -9.81
#